data_AF-A0AAP5H8A5-F1
#
_entry.id   AF-A0AAP5H8A5-F1
#
_cell.length_a   1.000
_cell.length_b   1.000
_cell.length_c   1.000
_cell.angle_alpha   90.00
_cell.angle_beta   90.00
_cell.angle_gamma   90.00
#
_symmetry.space_group_name_H-M   'P 1'
#
loop_
_entity.id
_entity.type
_entity.pdbx_description
1 polymer ?
#
loop_
_entity_poly.entity_id
_entity_poly.type
_entity_poly.pdbx_seq_one_letter_code
_entity_poly.pdbx_strand_id
1 'polypeptide(L)'
;MIYWVFGDMNPLFAVFVMSPIIALMLGVVCFYRRRFKIMMGMGVSFVLPLLFIASDRGTLWGNAGIGIVYGVGYSLITLLMYKGLNGIKN
;
A
#
# COMPACT_ATOMS: atom_id res chain seq x y z
N MET A 1 -4.16 -15.22 5.56
CA MET A 1 -2.92 -15.82 5.02
C MET A 1 -1.63 -15.13 5.49
N ILE A 2 -1.54 -13.79 5.60
CA ILE A 2 -0.45 -13.12 6.36
C ILE A 2 -0.75 -13.04 7.87
N TYR A 3 -2.04 -13.01 8.24
CA TYR A 3 -2.51 -13.03 9.63
C TYR A 3 -2.02 -14.26 10.45
N TRP A 4 -1.72 -15.39 9.78
CA TRP A 4 -1.18 -16.57 10.45
C TRP A 4 0.31 -16.46 10.78
N VAL A 5 1.06 -15.57 10.10
CA VAL A 5 2.49 -15.31 10.37
C VAL A 5 2.66 -14.20 11.42
N PHE A 6 1.65 -13.34 11.56
CA PHE A 6 1.62 -12.19 12.46
C PHE A 6 0.39 -12.23 13.39
N GLY A 7 0.15 -13.38 14.04
CA GLY A 7 -1.08 -13.64 14.81
C GLY A 7 -1.46 -12.59 15.86
N ASP A 8 -0.47 -11.87 16.40
CA ASP A 8 -0.66 -10.81 17.42
C ASP A 8 -0.60 -9.38 16.85
N MET A 9 -0.37 -9.22 15.55
CA MET A 9 -0.16 -7.90 14.98
C MET A 9 -1.50 -7.21 14.74
N ASN A 10 -1.71 -6.11 15.45
CA ASN A 10 -2.96 -5.37 15.39
C ASN A 10 -3.24 -4.92 13.94
N PRO A 11 -4.37 -5.34 13.33
CA PRO A 11 -4.68 -5.03 11.93
C PRO A 11 -4.76 -3.52 11.68
N LEU A 12 -5.15 -2.74 12.69
CA LEU A 12 -5.12 -1.27 12.63
C LEU A 12 -3.69 -0.75 12.46
N PHE A 13 -2.72 -1.34 13.17
CA PHE A 13 -1.31 -0.95 13.03
C PHE A 13 -0.77 -1.29 11.62
N ALA A 14 -1.14 -2.45 11.08
CA ALA A 14 -0.73 -2.85 9.73
C ALA A 14 -1.27 -1.89 8.65
N VAL A 15 -2.52 -1.47 8.77
CA VAL A 15 -3.16 -0.56 7.82
C VAL A 15 -2.67 0.88 8.02
N PHE A 16 -2.72 1.42 9.24
CA PHE A 16 -2.42 2.84 9.47
C PHE A 16 -0.94 3.17 9.55
N VAL A 17 -0.06 2.21 9.84
CA VAL A 17 1.39 2.47 10.01
C VAL A 17 2.20 1.75 8.94
N MET A 18 2.06 0.44 8.82
CA MET A 18 2.91 -0.33 7.89
C MET A 18 2.59 -0.05 6.42
N SER A 19 1.29 -0.03 6.06
CA SER A 19 0.88 0.20 4.67
C SER A 19 1.34 1.56 4.11
N PRO A 20 1.20 2.70 4.81
CA PRO A 20 1.73 3.97 4.31
C PRO A 20 3.26 4.01 4.27
N ILE A 21 3.96 3.37 5.20
CA ILE A 21 5.44 3.27 5.15
C ILE A 21 5.87 2.50 3.89
N ILE A 22 5.24 1.36 3.62
CA ILE A 22 5.54 0.56 2.42
C ILE A 22 5.19 1.35 1.14
N ALA A 23 4.07 2.08 1.13
CA ALA A 23 3.69 2.94 0.01
C ALA A 23 4.72 4.05 -0.27
N LEU A 24 5.26 4.69 0.78
CA LEU A 24 6.35 5.66 0.66
C LEU A 24 7.61 5.01 0.09
N MET A 25 8.00 3.85 0.61
CA MET A 25 9.16 3.10 0.11
C MET A 25 8.99 2.71 -1.35
N LEU A 26 7.79 2.29 -1.77
CA LEU A 26 7.49 1.99 -3.18
C LEU A 26 7.66 3.21 -4.07
N GLY A 27 7.24 4.40 -3.61
CA GLY A 27 7.46 5.66 -4.34
C GLY A 27 8.94 5.96 -4.54
N VAL A 28 9.75 5.77 -3.49
CA VAL A 28 11.22 5.90 -3.52
C VAL A 28 11.85 4.87 -4.47
N VAL A 29 11.46 3.60 -4.36
CA VAL A 29 11.98 2.52 -5.21
C VAL A 29 11.62 2.77 -6.68
N CYS A 30 10.38 3.17 -6.99
CA CYS A 30 9.97 3.55 -8.35
C CYS A 30 10.79 4.71 -8.90
N PHE A 31 11.19 5.66 -8.05
CA PHE A 31 12.05 6.78 -8.45
C PHE A 31 13.47 6.33 -8.82
N TYR A 32 14.12 5.53 -7.97
CA TYR A 32 15.49 5.05 -8.23
C TYR A 32 15.54 3.96 -9.31
N ARG A 33 14.57 3.05 -9.32
CA ARG A 33 14.46 1.96 -10.30
C ARG A 33 13.50 2.37 -11.42
N ARG A 34 14.00 3.12 -12.42
CA ARG A 34 13.21 3.52 -13.62
C ARG A 34 12.52 2.38 -14.37
N ARG A 35 12.94 1.12 -14.18
CA ARG A 35 12.28 -0.10 -14.71
C ARG A 35 10.92 -0.38 -14.03
N PHE A 36 10.76 0.04 -12.78
CA PHE A 36 9.51 -0.10 -12.03
C PHE A 36 8.58 1.06 -12.39
N LYS A 37 7.59 0.77 -13.23
CA LYS A 37 6.55 1.75 -13.59
C LYS A 37 5.79 2.17 -12.34
N ILE A 38 5.53 3.46 -12.18
CA ILE A 38 4.76 3.99 -11.05
C ILE A 38 3.38 3.33 -10.92
N MET A 39 2.77 2.93 -12.05
CA MET A 39 1.53 2.14 -12.07
C MET A 39 1.64 0.81 -11.32
N MET A 40 2.78 0.13 -11.38
CA MET A 40 3.01 -1.09 -10.60
C MET A 40 3.13 -0.76 -9.10
N GLY A 41 3.86 0.29 -8.74
CA GLY A 41 3.97 0.74 -7.34
C GLY A 41 2.62 1.10 -6.74
N MET A 42 1.80 1.85 -7.49
CA MET A 42 0.43 2.18 -7.10
C MET A 42 -0.44 0.94 -6.98
N GLY A 43 -0.37 0.01 -7.94
CA GLY A 43 -1.12 -1.25 -7.88
C GLY A 43 -0.79 -2.09 -6.65
N VAL A 44 0.49 -2.19 -6.29
CA VAL A 44 0.92 -2.89 -5.07
C VAL A 44 0.39 -2.18 -3.82
N SER A 45 0.59 -0.87 -3.71
CA SER A 45 0.08 -0.06 -2.58
C SER A 45 -1.45 -0.11 -2.45
N PHE A 46 -2.17 -0.25 -3.56
CA PHE A 46 -3.63 -0.37 -3.57
C PHE A 46 -4.11 -1.67 -2.91
N VAL A 47 -3.42 -2.78 -3.17
CA VAL A 47 -3.83 -4.11 -2.70
C VAL A 47 -3.35 -4.38 -1.27
N LEU A 48 -2.31 -3.67 -0.80
CA LEU A 48 -1.74 -3.79 0.54
C LEU A 48 -2.76 -3.82 1.69
N PRO A 49 -3.66 -2.82 1.85
CA PRO A 49 -4.64 -2.83 2.94
C PRO A 49 -5.55 -4.05 2.89
N LEU A 50 -5.94 -4.49 1.69
CA LEU A 50 -6.76 -5.68 1.53
C LEU A 50 -6.04 -6.93 2.05
N LEU A 51 -4.72 -7.04 1.84
CA LEU A 51 -3.92 -8.17 2.31
C LEU A 51 -3.84 -8.26 3.84
N PHE A 52 -3.95 -7.12 4.54
CA PHE A 52 -3.92 -7.06 6.00
C PHE A 52 -5.30 -7.17 6.64
N ILE A 53 -6.36 -6.69 5.97
CA ILE A 53 -7.74 -6.68 6.50
C ILE A 53 -8.50 -7.97 6.15
N ALA A 54 -8.23 -8.59 5.00
CA ALA A 54 -8.95 -9.78 4.57
C ALA A 54 -8.30 -11.06 5.13
N SER A 55 -8.85 -11.56 6.23
CA SER A 55 -8.45 -12.85 6.82
C SER A 55 -9.08 -14.04 6.08
N ASP A 56 -10.32 -13.88 5.61
CA ASP A 56 -11.12 -14.90 4.92
C ASP A 56 -11.91 -14.31 3.74
N ARG A 57 -12.38 -15.16 2.79
CA ARG A 57 -13.17 -14.70 1.63
C ARG A 57 -14.41 -13.89 2.03
N GLY A 58 -15.08 -14.23 3.15
CA GLY A 58 -16.22 -13.46 3.65
C GLY A 58 -15.84 -12.04 4.10
N THR A 59 -14.73 -11.90 4.81
CA THR A 59 -14.19 -10.58 5.22
C THR A 59 -13.65 -9.77 4.05
N LEU A 60 -13.22 -10.44 2.97
CA LEU A 60 -12.72 -9.78 1.77
C LEU A 60 -13.84 -9.01 1.05
N TRP A 61 -15.03 -9.61 0.92
CA TRP A 61 -16.20 -8.94 0.37
C TRP A 61 -16.79 -7.91 1.33
N GLY A 62 -16.85 -8.21 2.63
CA GLY A 62 -17.36 -7.28 3.65
C GLY A 62 -16.50 -6.02 3.81
N ASN A 63 -15.18 -6.12 3.62
CA ASN A 63 -14.24 -5.02 3.75
C ASN A 63 -13.73 -4.48 2.40
N ALA A 64 -14.30 -4.92 1.27
CA ALA A 64 -13.86 -4.50 -0.05
C ALA A 64 -13.93 -2.97 -0.23
N GLY A 65 -15.03 -2.34 0.22
CA GLY A 65 -15.20 -0.89 0.15
C GLY A 65 -14.14 -0.13 0.94
N ILE A 66 -13.88 -0.58 2.18
CA ILE A 66 -12.86 0.00 3.06
C ILE A 66 -11.47 -0.16 2.45
N GLY A 67 -11.19 -1.35 1.92
CA GLY A 67 -9.93 -1.66 1.26
C GLY A 67 -9.68 -0.82 0.00
N ILE A 68 -10.72 -0.51 -0.79
CA ILE A 68 -10.63 0.41 -1.93
C ILE A 68 -10.25 1.82 -1.44
N VAL A 69 -10.94 2.35 -0.43
CA VAL A 69 -10.69 3.71 0.09
C VAL A 69 -9.25 3.85 0.57
N TYR A 70 -8.78 2.91 1.41
CA TYR A 70 -7.40 2.92 1.88
C TYR A 70 -6.40 2.66 0.75
N GLY A 71 -6.70 1.74 -0.17
CA GLY A 71 -5.87 1.43 -1.32
C GLY A 71 -5.65 2.64 -2.24
N VAL A 72 -6.71 3.42 -2.51
CA VAL A 72 -6.59 4.70 -3.23
C VAL A 72 -5.68 5.67 -2.47
N GLY A 73 -5.88 5.81 -1.16
CA GLY A 73 -5.04 6.65 -0.31
C GLY A 73 -3.55 6.31 -0.39
N TYR A 74 -3.19 5.04 -0.28
CA TYR A 74 -1.79 4.60 -0.37
C TYR A 74 -1.22 4.69 -1.78
N SER A 75 -2.04 4.49 -2.80
CA SER A 75 -1.65 4.73 -4.19
C SER A 75 -1.30 6.20 -4.43
N LEU A 76 -2.08 7.13 -3.85
CA LEU A 76 -1.79 8.56 -3.90
C LEU A 76 -0.50 8.91 -3.16
N ILE A 77 -0.27 8.33 -1.98
CA ILE A 77 0.99 8.52 -1.22
C ILE A 77 2.20 8.10 -2.07
N THR A 78 2.11 6.92 -2.72
CA THR A 78 3.16 6.40 -3.60
C THR A 78 3.44 7.37 -4.76
N LEU A 79 2.37 7.89 -5.38
CA LEU A 79 2.45 8.85 -6.49
C LEU A 79 3.05 10.19 -6.05
N LEU A 80 2.60 10.73 -4.91
CA LEU A 80 3.07 12.00 -4.36
C LEU A 80 4.55 11.91 -4.01
N MET A 81 4.98 10.82 -3.38
CA MET A 81 6.39 10.59 -3.08
C MET A 81 7.25 10.54 -4.35
N TYR A 82 6.81 9.78 -5.35
CA TYR A 82 7.49 9.69 -6.64
C TYR A 82 7.57 11.05 -7.35
N LYS A 83 6.47 11.82 -7.37
CA LYS A 83 6.44 13.17 -7.97
C LYS A 83 7.30 14.16 -7.20
N GLY A 84 7.25 14.15 -5.86
CA GLY A 84 8.05 15.02 -5.01
C GLY A 84 9.54 14.81 -5.23
N LEU A 85 10.01 13.56 -5.30
CA LEU A 85 11.40 13.24 -5.60
C LEU A 85 11.83 13.68 -7.01
N ASN A 86 10.95 13.54 -8.01
CA ASN A 86 11.24 14.05 -9.35
C ASN A 86 11.26 15.59 -9.41
N GLY A 87 10.42 16.26 -8.63
CA GLY A 87 10.39 17.72 -8.54
C GLY A 87 11.60 18.31 -7.82
N ILE A 88 12.20 17.60 -6.86
CA ILE A 88 13.44 18.02 -6.18
C ILE A 88 14.68 17.81 -7.07
N LYS A 89 14.63 16.85 -7.99
CA LYS A 89 15.75 16.51 -8.87
C LYS A 89 15.85 17.40 -10.13
N ASN A 90 14.77 18.07 -10.51
CA ASN A 90 14.73 19.04 -11.60
C ASN A 90 15.06 20.44 -11.09
#